data_AF-A0A4Q0I9H4-F1
#
_entry.id   AF-A0A4Q0I9H4-F1
#
_cell.length_a   1.000
_cell.length_b   1.000
_cell.length_c   1.000
_cell.angle_alpha   90.00
_cell.angle_beta   90.00
_cell.angle_gamma   90.00
#
_symmetry.space_group_name_H-M   'P 1'
#
loop_
_entity.id
_entity.type
_entity.pdbx_description
1 polymer ?
#
loop_
_entity_poly.entity_id
_entity_poly.type
_entity_poly.pdbx_seq_one_letter_code
_entity_poly.pdbx_strand_id
1 'polypeptide(L)'
;LPDTRRAIMARLREVFNLDRALPENAPLPEREECEKLRPGILDELKADAGESYKDIQRYSLLQDLDPCWKEHPRNMDALRDGIGLRGYGQRDPKLEYKREGFDMFQEMLFQIRESVFRALTRVRVQRV
;
A
#
# COMPACT_ATOMS: atom_id res chain seq x y z
N LEU A 1 -20.70 15.49 1.03
CA LEU A 1 -20.36 15.98 -0.33
C LEU A 1 -20.31 14.78 -1.28
N PRO A 2 -21.07 14.78 -2.39
CA PRO A 2 -21.14 13.67 -3.35
C PRO A 2 -19.78 13.28 -3.96
N ASP A 3 -18.89 14.25 -4.15
CA ASP A 3 -17.58 14.04 -4.77
C ASP A 3 -16.61 13.23 -3.89
N THR A 4 -16.66 13.42 -2.57
CA THR A 4 -15.81 12.66 -1.63
C THR A 4 -16.17 11.18 -1.63
N ARG A 5 -17.47 10.85 -1.68
CA ARG A 5 -17.92 9.44 -1.73
C ARG A 5 -17.45 8.75 -3.00
N ARG A 6 -17.49 9.45 -4.14
CA ARG A 6 -16.99 8.93 -5.42
C ARG A 6 -15.47 8.70 -5.38
N ALA A 7 -14.71 9.64 -4.81
CA ALA A 7 -13.26 9.49 -4.67
C ALA A 7 -12.88 8.30 -3.77
N ILE A 8 -13.56 8.12 -2.64
CA ILE A 8 -13.32 6.98 -1.74
C ILE A 8 -13.66 5.66 -2.46
N MET A 9 -14.81 5.58 -3.13
CA MET A 9 -15.20 4.38 -3.87
C MET A 9 -14.19 4.03 -4.97
N ALA A 10 -13.71 5.04 -5.70
CA ALA A 10 -12.70 4.85 -6.74
C ALA A 10 -11.39 4.29 -6.15
N ARG A 11 -10.92 4.83 -5.02
CA ARG A 11 -9.71 4.34 -4.35
C ARG A 11 -9.88 2.94 -3.80
N LEU A 12 -11.03 2.62 -3.20
CA LEU A 12 -11.32 1.28 -2.72
C LEU A 12 -11.32 0.26 -3.86
N ARG A 13 -11.92 0.58 -5.01
CA ARG A 13 -11.86 -0.26 -6.21
C ARG A 13 -10.44 -0.41 -6.75
N GLU A 14 -9.69 0.68 -6.80
CA GLU A 14 -8.32 0.66 -7.34
C GLU A 14 -7.40 -0.27 -6.54
N VAL A 15 -7.41 -0.11 -5.22
CA VAL A 15 -6.51 -0.83 -4.30
C VAL A 15 -7.03 -2.23 -4.02
N PHE A 16 -8.31 -2.35 -3.63
CA PHE A 16 -8.86 -3.62 -3.17
C PHE A 16 -9.44 -4.49 -4.29
N ASN A 17 -9.51 -3.98 -5.53
CA ASN A 17 -10.16 -4.65 -6.65
C ASN A 17 -11.58 -5.11 -6.29
N LEU A 18 -12.34 -4.24 -5.62
CA LEU A 18 -13.69 -4.55 -5.13
C LEU A 18 -14.66 -4.97 -6.23
N ASP A 19 -14.36 -4.70 -7.50
CA ASP A 19 -15.16 -5.18 -8.64
C ASP A 19 -15.24 -6.71 -8.71
N ARG A 20 -14.31 -7.43 -8.04
CA ARG A 20 -14.38 -8.89 -7.87
C ARG A 20 -15.45 -9.33 -6.87
N ALA A 21 -15.75 -8.50 -5.87
CA ALA A 21 -16.59 -8.87 -4.74
C ALA A 21 -17.92 -8.09 -4.64
N LEU A 22 -18.01 -6.92 -5.30
CA LEU A 22 -19.17 -6.03 -5.25
C LEU A 22 -19.67 -5.71 -6.67
N PRO A 23 -21.00 -5.67 -6.89
CA PRO A 23 -21.58 -5.25 -8.16
C PRO A 23 -21.29 -3.77 -8.47
N GLU A 24 -21.31 -3.39 -9.76
CA GLU A 24 -20.92 -2.04 -10.24
C GLU A 24 -21.68 -0.88 -9.57
N ASN A 25 -22.93 -1.11 -9.13
CA ASN A 25 -23.80 -0.12 -8.48
C ASN A 25 -23.91 -0.28 -6.95
N ALA A 26 -23.01 -1.03 -6.32
CA ALA A 26 -23.02 -1.18 -4.87
C ALA A 26 -22.85 0.18 -4.16
N PRO A 27 -23.58 0.42 -3.05
CA PRO A 27 -23.32 1.57 -2.18
C PRO A 27 -21.90 1.48 -1.60
N LEU A 28 -21.38 2.63 -1.14
CA LEU A 28 -20.08 2.67 -0.46
C LEU A 28 -20.13 1.73 0.76
N PRO A 29 -19.31 0.67 0.80
CA PRO A 29 -19.34 -0.28 1.90
C PRO A 29 -18.92 0.41 3.20
N GLU A 30 -19.55 0.01 4.30
CA GLU A 30 -19.13 0.44 5.63
C GLU A 30 -17.77 -0.17 5.98
N ARG A 31 -17.09 0.43 6.97
CA ARG A 31 -15.76 -0.04 7.39
C ARG A 31 -15.76 -1.53 7.76
N GLU A 32 -16.77 -1.98 8.50
CA GLU A 32 -16.90 -3.38 8.93
C GLU A 32 -17.07 -4.33 7.75
N GLU A 33 -17.77 -3.90 6.70
CA GLU A 33 -17.96 -4.69 5.48
C GLU A 33 -16.64 -4.82 4.73
N CYS A 34 -15.87 -3.73 4.61
CA CYS A 34 -14.54 -3.77 4.02
C CYS A 34 -13.59 -4.72 4.75
N GLU A 35 -13.65 -4.76 6.08
CA GLU A 35 -12.83 -5.67 6.89
C GLU A 35 -13.18 -7.14 6.64
N LYS A 36 -14.46 -7.45 6.38
CA LYS A 36 -14.92 -8.80 6.03
C LYS A 36 -14.60 -9.21 4.59
N LEU A 37 -14.66 -8.28 3.65
CA LEU A 37 -14.39 -8.54 2.23
C LEU A 37 -12.91 -8.88 1.97
N ARG A 38 -11.99 -8.26 2.72
CA ARG A 38 -10.54 -8.45 2.56
C ARG A 38 -10.07 -9.91 2.61
N PRO A 39 -10.40 -10.71 3.65
CA PRO A 39 -10.01 -12.12 3.67
C PRO A 39 -10.67 -12.91 2.52
N GLY A 40 -11.93 -12.62 2.18
CA GLY A 40 -12.62 -13.29 1.07
C GLY A 40 -11.89 -13.14 -0.26
N ILE A 41 -11.42 -11.92 -0.59
CA ILE A 41 -10.66 -11.66 -1.82
C ILE A 41 -9.35 -12.47 -1.86
N LEU A 42 -8.65 -12.59 -0.73
CA LEU A 42 -7.41 -13.35 -0.65
C LEU A 42 -7.63 -14.86 -0.72
N ASP A 43 -8.71 -15.36 -0.11
CA ASP A 43 -9.08 -16.77 -0.15
C ASP A 43 -9.48 -17.21 -1.56
N GLU A 44 -10.23 -16.38 -2.29
CA GLU A 44 -10.52 -16.60 -3.71
C GLU A 44 -9.23 -16.63 -4.56
N LEU A 45 -8.35 -15.65 -4.37
CA LEU A 45 -7.07 -15.59 -5.09
C LEU A 45 -6.21 -16.83 -4.84
N LYS A 46 -6.21 -17.32 -3.60
CA LYS A 46 -5.52 -18.55 -3.21
C LYS A 46 -6.16 -19.79 -3.86
N ALA A 47 -7.48 -19.85 -3.96
CA ALA A 47 -8.19 -20.96 -4.60
C ALA A 47 -7.86 -21.02 -6.11
N ASP A 48 -7.79 -19.86 -6.77
CA ASP A 48 -7.43 -19.75 -8.19
C ASP A 48 -5.97 -20.17 -8.45
N ALA A 49 -5.05 -19.64 -7.64
CA ALA A 49 -3.61 -19.83 -7.82
C ALA A 49 -3.08 -21.18 -7.32
N GLY A 50 -3.81 -21.87 -6.43
CA GLY A 50 -3.43 -23.17 -5.90
C GLY A 50 -2.05 -23.16 -5.23
N GLU A 51 -1.19 -24.10 -5.61
CA GLU A 51 0.16 -24.25 -5.04
C GLU A 51 1.07 -23.04 -5.33
N SER A 52 0.89 -22.38 -6.48
CA SER A 52 1.69 -21.23 -6.90
C SER A 52 1.39 -19.95 -6.09
N TYR A 53 0.32 -19.94 -5.29
CA TYR A 53 -0.08 -18.75 -4.51
C TYR A 53 1.05 -18.18 -3.65
N LYS A 54 1.82 -19.05 -2.98
CA LYS A 54 2.92 -18.62 -2.10
C LYS A 54 4.05 -17.95 -2.88
N ASP A 55 4.35 -18.46 -4.07
CA ASP A 55 5.43 -17.91 -4.90
C ASP A 55 5.00 -16.60 -5.56
N ILE A 56 3.74 -16.49 -5.99
CA ILE A 56 3.15 -15.23 -6.45
C ILE A 56 3.20 -14.19 -5.33
N GLN A 57 2.80 -14.54 -4.11
CA GLN A 57 2.83 -13.63 -2.97
C GLN A 57 4.25 -13.14 -2.67
N ARG A 58 5.22 -14.06 -2.64
CA ARG A 58 6.62 -13.71 -2.40
C ARG A 58 7.17 -12.81 -3.51
N TYR A 59 6.87 -13.14 -4.77
CA TYR A 59 7.31 -12.37 -5.92
C TYR A 59 6.74 -10.95 -5.89
N SER A 60 5.43 -10.79 -5.71
CA SER A 60 4.78 -9.47 -5.60
C SER A 60 5.38 -8.65 -4.46
N LEU A 61 5.62 -9.27 -3.30
CA LEU A 61 6.22 -8.57 -2.16
C LEU A 61 7.63 -8.07 -2.48
N LEU A 62 8.50 -8.92 -3.02
CA LEU A 62 9.89 -8.56 -3.32
C LEU A 62 9.97 -7.50 -4.43
N GLN A 63 9.09 -7.59 -5.43
CA GLN A 63 9.04 -6.64 -6.54
C GLN A 63 8.79 -5.20 -6.06
N ASP A 64 7.94 -5.01 -5.05
CA ASP A 64 7.64 -3.67 -4.50
C ASP A 64 8.57 -3.28 -3.34
N LEU A 65 8.97 -4.24 -2.51
CA LEU A 65 9.85 -3.99 -1.36
C LEU A 65 11.23 -3.48 -1.78
N ASP A 66 11.86 -4.13 -2.75
CA ASP A 66 13.25 -3.86 -3.13
C ASP A 66 13.47 -2.42 -3.65
N PRO A 67 12.65 -1.90 -4.58
CA PRO A 67 12.78 -0.51 -5.04
C PRO A 67 12.49 0.49 -3.91
N CYS A 68 11.41 0.32 -3.16
CA CYS A 68 11.03 1.22 -2.06
C CYS A 68 12.12 1.28 -0.99
N TRP A 69 12.67 0.12 -0.60
CA TRP A 69 13.76 0.07 0.36
C TRP A 69 15.05 0.69 -0.19
N LYS A 70 15.35 0.58 -1.49
CA LYS A 70 16.55 1.23 -2.06
C LYS A 70 16.41 2.75 -2.14
N GLU A 71 15.21 3.26 -2.42
CA GLU A 71 14.96 4.71 -2.42
C GLU A 71 14.98 5.30 -1.01
N HIS A 72 14.54 4.57 0.02
CA HIS A 72 14.44 5.10 1.38
C HIS A 72 15.78 5.62 1.96
N PRO A 73 16.91 4.91 1.91
CA PRO A 73 18.22 5.43 2.30
C PRO A 73 18.63 6.69 1.54
N ARG A 74 18.33 6.78 0.23
CA ARG A 74 18.62 7.99 -0.56
C ARG A 74 17.80 9.18 -0.07
N ASN A 75 16.53 8.93 0.25
CA ASN A 75 15.67 9.96 0.84
C ASN A 75 16.16 10.36 2.24
N MET A 76 16.67 9.41 3.03
CA MET A 76 17.29 9.68 4.34
C MET A 76 18.59 10.49 4.23
N ASP A 77 19.41 10.22 3.21
CA ASP A 77 20.60 11.03 2.89
C ASP A 77 20.19 12.46 2.52
N ALA A 78 19.18 12.64 1.67
CA ALA A 78 18.65 13.96 1.32
C ALA A 78 18.07 14.70 2.54
N LEU A 79 17.35 13.99 3.42
CA LEU A 79 16.84 14.54 4.68
C LEU A 79 18.00 15.00 5.57
N ARG A 80 19.06 14.20 5.71
CA ARG A 80 20.24 14.54 6.50
C ARG A 80 20.90 15.82 5.98
N ASP A 81 21.05 15.95 4.67
CA ASP A 81 21.70 17.12 4.08
C ASP A 81 20.85 18.40 4.23
N GLY A 82 19.51 18.26 4.24
CA GLY A 82 18.57 19.37 4.45
C GLY A 82 18.28 19.74 5.91
N ILE A 83 18.51 18.84 6.88
CA ILE A 83 18.11 19.05 8.28
C ILE A 83 18.90 20.19 8.95
N GLY A 84 20.12 20.48 8.46
CA GLY A 84 20.99 21.52 9.02
C GLY A 84 20.35 22.92 8.98
N LEU A 85 19.52 23.20 7.97
CA LEU A 85 18.80 24.46 7.85
C LEU A 85 17.72 24.63 8.93
N ARG A 86 17.23 23.54 9.53
CA ARG A 86 16.21 23.58 10.60
C ARG A 86 16.78 23.91 11.98
N GLY A 87 18.09 23.73 12.17
CA GLY A 87 18.79 24.17 13.38
C GLY A 87 18.72 25.68 13.61
N TYR A 88 18.52 26.48 12.55
CA TYR A 88 18.28 27.92 12.66
C TYR A 88 16.96 28.27 13.36
N GLY A 89 15.99 27.34 13.38
CA GLY A 89 14.69 27.51 14.03
C GLY A 89 14.66 27.14 15.52
N GLN A 90 15.82 26.98 16.18
CA GLN A 90 15.94 26.55 17.58
C GLN A 90 15.34 25.16 17.89
N ARG A 91 15.06 24.34 16.87
CA ARG A 91 14.67 22.93 17.03
C ARG A 91 15.92 22.05 17.00
N ASP A 92 15.95 21.00 17.82
CA ASP A 92 17.03 20.02 17.81
C ASP A 92 17.02 19.24 16.48
N PRO A 93 18.04 19.41 15.60
CA PRO A 93 18.07 18.74 14.31
C PRO A 93 18.04 17.21 14.42
N LYS A 94 18.56 16.64 15.51
CA LYS A 94 18.56 15.19 15.72
C LYS A 94 17.14 14.67 15.98
N LEU A 95 16.33 15.45 16.70
CA LEU A 95 14.95 15.07 17.00
C LEU A 95 14.08 15.14 15.73
N GLU A 96 14.21 16.22 14.95
CA GLU A 96 13.48 16.39 13.69
C GLU A 96 13.87 15.30 12.67
N TYR A 97 15.16 14.99 12.52
CA TYR A 97 15.63 13.90 11.66
C TYR A 97 14.99 12.56 12.02
N LYS A 98 14.93 12.22 13.31
CA LYS A 98 14.29 10.97 13.78
C LYS A 98 12.80 10.95 13.48
N ARG A 99 12.11 12.07 13.71
CA ARG A 99 10.68 12.19 13.48
C ARG A 99 10.35 12.05 11.99
N GLU A 100 10.97 12.87 11.15
CA GLU A 100 10.72 12.86 9.70
C GLU A 100 11.18 11.55 9.06
N GLY A 101 12.33 11.02 9.47
CA GLY A 101 12.80 9.72 8.99
C GLY A 101 11.84 8.58 9.35
N PHE A 102 11.23 8.62 10.54
CA PHE A 102 10.20 7.66 10.91
C PHE A 102 8.91 7.83 10.10
N ASP A 103 8.47 9.07 9.86
CA ASP A 103 7.29 9.35 9.03
C ASP A 103 7.50 8.83 7.59
N MET A 104 8.69 9.07 7.01
CA MET A 104 9.08 8.54 5.70
C MET A 104 9.13 7.01 5.67
N PHE A 105 9.57 6.38 6.75
CA PHE A 105 9.56 4.92 6.86
C PHE A 105 8.14 4.36 6.93
N GLN A 106 7.24 4.99 7.70
CA GLN A 106 5.83 4.59 7.75
C GLN A 106 5.15 4.75 6.38
N GLU A 107 5.43 5.85 5.69
CA GLU A 107 4.92 6.09 4.33
C GLU A 107 5.41 5.02 3.35
N MET A 108 6.71 4.68 3.38
CA MET A 108 7.26 3.59 2.57
C MET A 108 6.55 2.26 2.86
N LEU A 109 6.34 1.90 4.13
CA LEU A 109 5.62 0.67 4.49
C LEU A 109 4.17 0.68 3.99
N PHE A 110 3.49 1.83 4.04
CA PHE A 110 2.14 1.98 3.53
C PHE A 110 2.10 1.78 2.01
N GLN A 111 3.02 2.42 1.28
CA GLN A 111 3.15 2.29 -0.18
C GLN A 111 3.40 0.84 -0.61
N ILE A 112 4.29 0.12 0.08
CA ILE A 112 4.56 -1.30 -0.19
C ILE A 112 3.28 -2.13 0.03
N ARG A 113 2.58 -1.95 1.16
CA ARG A 113 1.36 -2.71 1.45
C ARG A 113 0.26 -2.48 0.43
N GLU A 114 0.04 -1.23 0.05
CA GLU A 114 -0.97 -0.85 -0.95
C GLU A 114 -0.64 -1.44 -2.33
N SER A 115 0.63 -1.31 -2.76
CA SER A 115 1.09 -1.79 -4.07
C SER A 115 1.02 -3.32 -4.17
N VAL A 116 1.47 -4.03 -3.13
CA VAL A 116 1.44 -5.49 -3.09
C VAL A 116 0.00 -6.00 -3.10
N PHE A 117 -0.91 -5.38 -2.33
CA PHE A 117 -2.31 -5.79 -2.32
C PHE A 117 -2.98 -5.54 -3.68
N ARG A 118 -2.71 -4.37 -4.28
CA ARG A 118 -3.19 -4.03 -5.62
C ARG A 118 -2.67 -4.98 -6.68
N ALA A 119 -1.39 -5.34 -6.62
CA ALA A 119 -0.77 -6.27 -7.56
C ALA A 119 -1.41 -7.65 -7.43
N LEU A 120 -1.47 -8.21 -6.21
CA LEU A 120 -2.01 -9.54 -5.94
C LEU A 120 -3.47 -9.68 -6.39
N THR A 121 -4.32 -8.72 -6.06
CA THR A 121 -5.74 -8.78 -6.41
C THR A 121 -6.02 -8.69 -7.91
N ARG A 122 -5.05 -8.23 -8.71
CA ARG A 122 -5.16 -8.11 -10.18
C ARG A 122 -4.53 -9.27 -10.94
N VAL A 123 -3.76 -10.13 -10.28
CA VAL A 123 -3.17 -11.31 -10.92
C VAL A 123 -4.29 -12.25 -11.40
N ARG A 124 -4.24 -12.62 -12.68
CA ARG A 124 -5.07 -13.69 -13.25
C ARG A 124 -4.17 -14.87 -13.60
N VAL A 125 -4.36 -15.98 -12.91
CA VAL A 125 -3.60 -17.21 -13.17
C VAL A 125 -4.24 -17.91 -14.37
N GLN A 126 -3.55 -17.91 -15.50
CA GLN A 126 -3.97 -18.68 -16.67
C GLN A 126 -3.51 -20.12 -16.49
N ARG A 127 -4.47 -21.04 -16.33
CA ARG A 127 -4.17 -22.48 -16.35
C ARG A 127 -3.82 -22.88 -17.77
N VAL A 128 -2.59 -23.37 -17.96
CA VAL A 128 -2.12 -24.04 -19.18
C VAL A 128 -2.34 -25.54 -19.02
#